data_AF-A0A0U2R4K1-F1
#
_entry.id   AF-A0A0U2R4K1-F1
#
_cell.length_a   1.000
_cell.length_b   1.000
_cell.length_c   1.000
_cell.angle_alpha   90.00
_cell.angle_beta   90.00
_cell.angle_gamma   90.00
#
_symmetry.space_group_name_H-M   'P 1'
#
loop_
_entity.id
_entity.type
_entity.pdbx_description
1 polymer ?
#
loop_
_entity_poly.entity_id
_entity_poly.type
_entity_poly.pdbx_seq_one_letter_code
_entity_poly.pdbx_strand_id
1 'polypeptide(L)'
;MDSHLRRYAACFFAAAALLMVAAPAAAQGFGIGGRMAWIKNDSALDVDSERFFGGQIRLSGARIGLEVSLDRHTTSFEALDQKVTETPIQVSVMLNLASGSFRPYLLGGPGWYYRSVSPIDDSDGILEVSTHEFGWHGG
;
A
#
# COMPACT_ATOMS: atom_id res chain seq x y z
N MET A 1 4.23 -14.05 -41.59
CA MET A 1 3.65 -13.61 -40.30
C MET A 1 2.55 -14.59 -39.96
N ASP A 2 2.74 -15.38 -38.91
CA ASP A 2 1.94 -16.58 -38.65
C ASP A 2 0.46 -16.26 -38.36
N SER A 3 -0.43 -17.08 -38.91
CA SER A 3 -1.89 -16.95 -38.73
C SER A 3 -2.32 -17.03 -37.26
N HIS A 4 -1.53 -17.72 -36.43
CA HIS A 4 -1.71 -17.78 -34.98
C HIS A 4 -1.38 -16.45 -34.29
N LEU A 5 -0.31 -15.76 -34.71
CA LEU A 5 0.09 -14.47 -34.14
C LEU A 5 -0.97 -13.38 -34.39
N ARG A 6 -1.60 -13.37 -35.57
CA ARG A 6 -2.73 -12.46 -35.86
C ARG A 6 -3.96 -12.74 -35.00
N ARG A 7 -4.24 -14.01 -34.69
CA ARG A 7 -5.38 -14.39 -33.83
C ARG A 7 -5.13 -13.98 -32.38
N TYR A 8 -3.93 -14.20 -31.85
CA TYR A 8 -3.56 -13.75 -30.50
C TYR A 8 -3.60 -12.23 -30.37
N ALA A 9 -3.06 -11.51 -31.36
CA ALA A 9 -3.14 -10.06 -31.38
C ALA A 9 -4.60 -9.57 -31.42
N ALA A 10 -5.44 -10.15 -32.28
CA ALA A 10 -6.86 -9.80 -32.36
C ALA A 10 -7.61 -10.09 -31.05
N CYS A 11 -7.36 -11.23 -30.40
CA CYS A 11 -7.93 -11.55 -29.09
C CYS A 11 -7.46 -10.58 -28.01
N PHE A 12 -6.18 -10.21 -27.99
CA PHE A 12 -5.63 -9.24 -27.06
C PHE A 12 -6.28 -7.85 -27.23
N PHE A 13 -6.38 -7.36 -28.47
CA PHE A 13 -7.03 -6.08 -28.76
C PHE A 13 -8.53 -6.10 -28.46
N ALA A 14 -9.23 -7.21 -28.74
CA ALA A 14 -10.64 -7.36 -28.41
C ALA A 14 -10.87 -7.38 -26.89
N ALA A 15 -10.02 -8.08 -26.13
CA ALA A 15 -10.07 -8.08 -24.67
C ALA A 15 -9.78 -6.68 -24.09
N ALA A 16 -8.75 -6.00 -24.61
CA ALA A 16 -8.43 -4.63 -24.22
C ALA A 16 -9.59 -3.66 -24.54
N ALA A 17 -10.22 -3.78 -25.70
CA ALA A 17 -11.37 -2.95 -26.07
C ALA A 17 -12.60 -3.20 -25.18
N LEU A 18 -12.87 -4.46 -24.80
CA LEU A 18 -13.94 -4.80 -23.87
C LEU A 18 -13.70 -4.23 -22.47
N LEU A 19 -12.45 -4.23 -21.98
CA LEU A 19 -12.09 -3.59 -20.71
C LEU A 19 -12.30 -2.06 -20.75
N MET A 20 -12.17 -1.43 -21.91
CA MET A 20 -12.39 0.01 -22.09
C MET A 20 -13.87 0.40 -22.17
N VAL A 21 -14.76 -0.52 -22.57
CA VAL A 21 -16.22 -0.29 -22.73
C VAL A 21 -17.01 -0.69 -21.48
N ALA A 22 -16.38 -1.35 -20.51
CA ALA A 22 -17.04 -1.71 -19.26
C ALA A 22 -17.62 -0.46 -18.56
N ALA A 23 -18.95 -0.40 -18.49
CA ALA A 23 -19.66 0.67 -17.81
C ALA A 23 -19.30 0.70 -16.31
N PRO A 24 -19.34 1.88 -15.66
CA PRO A 24 -19.09 2.00 -14.23
C PRO A 24 -20.07 1.12 -13.44
N ALA A 25 -19.59 -0.01 -12.92
CA ALA A 25 -20.37 -0.88 -12.04
C ALA A 25 -20.60 -0.19 -10.69
N ALA A 26 -21.73 -0.49 -10.03
CA ALA A 26 -22.13 0.06 -8.73
C ALA A 26 -21.09 -0.14 -7.59
N ALA A 27 -20.05 -0.95 -7.82
CA ALA A 27 -18.89 -1.11 -6.94
C ALA A 27 -17.84 0.01 -7.05
N GLN A 28 -18.00 1.03 -7.92
CA GLN A 28 -17.04 2.13 -8.04
C GLN A 28 -16.80 2.94 -6.76
N GLY A 29 -17.65 2.73 -5.74
CA GLY A 29 -17.50 3.35 -4.45
C GLY A 29 -16.74 2.52 -3.42
N PHE A 30 -16.38 1.27 -3.68
CA PHE A 30 -15.62 0.43 -2.73
C PHE A 30 -14.52 -0.34 -3.46
N GLY A 31 -13.31 -0.35 -2.92
CA GLY A 31 -12.18 -1.07 -3.50
C GLY A 31 -11.31 -1.71 -2.44
N ILE A 32 -10.75 -2.87 -2.77
CA ILE A 32 -9.70 -3.54 -1.99
C ILE A 32 -8.52 -3.73 -2.93
N GLY A 33 -7.31 -3.42 -2.47
CA GLY A 33 -6.11 -3.58 -3.29
C GLY A 33 -4.86 -3.83 -2.46
N GLY A 34 -3.85 -4.42 -3.10
CA GLY A 34 -2.49 -4.43 -2.55
C GLY A 34 -1.84 -3.05 -2.67
N ARG A 35 -0.93 -2.76 -1.74
CA ARG A 35 -0.14 -1.53 -1.71
C ARG A 35 1.33 -1.87 -1.49
N MET A 36 2.20 -1.10 -2.13
CA MET A 36 3.63 -1.10 -1.88
C MET A 36 4.08 0.35 -1.71
N ALA A 37 4.82 0.62 -0.64
CA ALA A 37 5.40 1.93 -0.40
C ALA A 37 6.92 1.80 -0.27
N TRP A 38 7.62 2.80 -0.80
CA TRP A 38 9.07 2.91 -0.71
C TRP A 38 9.39 4.19 0.04
N ILE A 39 10.03 4.06 1.19
CA ILE A 39 10.32 5.19 2.06
C ILE A 39 11.82 5.42 2.03
N LYS A 40 12.22 6.63 1.65
CA LYS A 40 13.60 7.07 1.76
C LYS A 40 13.83 7.56 3.18
N ASN A 41 14.82 6.98 3.86
CA ASN A 41 15.21 7.41 5.19
C ASN A 41 15.95 8.75 5.08
N ASP A 42 15.54 9.76 5.87
CA ASP A 42 16.13 11.11 5.85
C ASP A 42 17.19 11.28 6.96
N SER A 43 17.87 10.19 7.30
CA SER A 43 18.97 10.22 8.26
C SER A 43 20.27 10.67 7.57
N ALA A 44 21.14 11.34 8.33
CA ALA A 44 22.47 11.78 7.85
C ALA A 44 23.41 10.60 7.50
N LEU A 45 22.97 9.37 7.78
CA LEU A 45 23.64 8.13 7.42
C LEU A 45 22.94 7.55 6.19
N ASP A 46 23.71 7.06 5.23
CA ASP A 46 23.19 6.40 4.03
C ASP A 46 22.64 5.02 4.42
N VAL A 47 21.39 5.01 4.89
CA VAL A 47 20.66 3.80 5.26
C VAL A 47 19.79 3.38 4.09
N ASP A 48 19.76 2.07 3.83
CA ASP A 48 18.95 1.49 2.77
C ASP A 48 17.48 1.91 2.88
N SER A 49 16.88 2.22 1.73
CA SER A 49 15.47 2.62 1.66
C SER A 49 14.55 1.44 1.93
N GLU A 50 13.59 1.64 2.82
CA GLU A 50 12.72 0.60 3.32
C GLU A 50 11.49 0.41 2.41
N ARG A 51 11.05 -0.85 2.28
CA ARG A 51 9.91 -1.24 1.45
C ARG A 51 8.81 -1.83 2.32
N PHE A 52 7.64 -1.22 2.25
CA PHE A 52 6.45 -1.65 2.96
C PHE A 52 5.50 -2.32 1.98
N PHE A 53 4.93 -3.45 2.39
CA PHE A 53 3.93 -4.17 1.61
C PHE A 53 2.67 -4.34 2.42
N GLY A 54 1.52 -4.13 1.79
CA GLY A 54 0.28 -4.11 2.53
C GLY A 54 -0.96 -4.21 1.67
N GLY A 55 -2.07 -3.93 2.33
CA GLY A 55 -3.38 -3.86 1.72
C GLY A 55 -4.03 -2.52 2.04
N GLN A 56 -4.97 -2.14 1.18
CA GLN A 56 -5.80 -0.98 1.39
C GLN A 56 -7.26 -1.29 1.06
N ILE A 57 -8.14 -0.65 1.81
CA ILE A 57 -9.57 -0.61 1.56
C ILE A 57 -9.93 0.84 1.30
N ARG A 58 -10.70 1.08 0.23
CA ARG A 58 -11.11 2.42 -0.19
C ARG A 58 -12.61 2.49 -0.31
N LEU A 59 -13.15 3.62 0.11
CA LEU A 59 -14.50 4.06 -0.19
C LEU A 59 -14.42 5.34 -1.02
N SER A 60 -14.89 5.36 -2.26
CA SER A 60 -14.74 6.51 -3.17
C SER A 60 -16.08 7.10 -3.60
N GLY A 61 -16.36 8.33 -3.19
CA GLY A 61 -17.44 9.14 -3.75
C GLY A 61 -17.05 9.85 -5.05
N ALA A 62 -17.92 10.75 -5.52
CA ALA A 62 -17.66 11.55 -6.72
C ALA A 62 -16.51 12.56 -6.53
N ARG A 63 -16.46 13.22 -5.36
CA ARG A 63 -15.44 14.23 -5.02
C ARG A 63 -14.55 13.84 -3.86
N ILE A 64 -15.09 13.08 -2.90
CA ILE A 64 -14.39 12.72 -1.67
C ILE A 64 -14.38 11.20 -1.54
N GLY A 65 -13.26 10.66 -1.05
CA GLY A 65 -13.12 9.26 -0.67
C GLY A 65 -12.46 9.11 0.70
N LEU A 66 -12.48 7.90 1.22
CA LEU A 66 -11.79 7.45 2.42
C LEU A 66 -10.93 6.25 2.06
N GLU A 67 -9.73 6.20 2.64
CA GLU A 67 -8.81 5.07 2.54
C GLU A 67 -8.41 4.63 3.94
N VAL A 68 -8.36 3.32 4.15
CA VAL A 68 -7.67 2.70 5.28
C VAL A 68 -6.64 1.76 4.70
N SER A 69 -5.37 1.91 5.09
CA SER A 69 -4.30 1.01 4.67
C SER A 69 -3.60 0.41 5.87
N LEU A 70 -3.16 -0.83 5.70
CA LEU A 70 -2.34 -1.56 6.64
C LEU A 70 -1.15 -2.12 5.87
N ASP A 71 0.03 -1.66 6.25
CA ASP A 71 1.29 -2.08 5.66
C ASP A 71 2.07 -2.92 6.67
N ARG A 72 3.02 -3.73 6.20
CA ARG A 72 3.94 -4.50 7.04
C ARG A 72 5.35 -4.43 6.48
N HIS A 73 6.30 -4.20 7.37
CA HIS A 73 7.73 -4.34 7.13
C HIS A 73 8.34 -5.21 8.23
N THR A 74 9.35 -6.00 7.89
CA THR A 74 10.02 -6.89 8.85
C THR A 74 11.50 -6.92 8.51
N THR A 75 12.30 -6.50 9.48
CA THR A 75 13.76 -6.49 9.38
C THR A 75 14.33 -7.37 10.48
N SER A 76 15.16 -8.33 10.10
CA SER A 76 15.89 -9.20 11.03
C SER A 76 17.33 -8.72 11.15
N PHE A 77 17.78 -8.47 12.38
CA PHE A 77 19.17 -8.14 12.69
C PHE A 77 19.86 -9.37 13.29
N GLU A 78 20.51 -10.17 12.43
CA GLU A 78 21.22 -11.40 12.84
C GLU A 78 22.38 -11.10 13.82
N ALA A 79 22.96 -9.90 13.79
CA ALA A 79 24.06 -9.52 14.68
C ALA A 79 23.63 -9.25 16.14
N LEU A 80 22.34 -8.97 16.37
CA LEU A 80 21.77 -8.65 17.70
C LEU A 80 20.71 -9.66 18.15
N ASP A 81 20.47 -10.71 17.37
CA ASP A 81 19.40 -11.69 17.61
C ASP A 81 18.01 -11.04 17.80
N GLN A 82 17.72 -10.00 17.01
CA GLN A 82 16.50 -9.19 17.16
C GLN A 82 15.72 -9.08 15.85
N LYS A 83 14.40 -9.24 15.95
CA LYS A 83 13.45 -9.06 14.85
C LYS A 83 12.60 -7.82 15.11
N VAL A 84 12.68 -6.84 14.22
CA VAL A 84 11.88 -5.62 14.26
C VAL A 84 10.74 -5.77 13.25
N THR A 85 9.50 -5.75 13.73
CA THR A 85 8.31 -5.76 12.88
C THR A 85 7.61 -4.41 12.98
N GLU A 86 7.36 -3.80 11.82
CA GLU A 86 6.63 -2.55 11.72
C GLU A 86 5.30 -2.78 10.99
N THR A 87 4.23 -2.23 11.55
CA THR A 87 2.89 -2.34 10.97
C THR A 87 2.23 -0.96 10.96
N PRO A 88 2.45 -0.15 9.91
CA PRO A 88 1.73 1.12 9.76
C PRO A 88 0.25 0.88 9.50
N ILE A 89 -0.60 1.61 10.23
CA ILE A 89 -2.02 1.73 9.95
C ILE A 89 -2.28 3.18 9.57
N GLN A 90 -2.75 3.43 8.34
CA GLN A 90 -3.04 4.77 7.86
C GLN A 90 -4.53 4.93 7.55
N VAL A 91 -5.07 6.10 7.89
CA VAL A 91 -6.44 6.49 7.56
C VAL A 91 -6.35 7.80 6.80
N SER A 92 -6.99 7.89 5.64
CA SER A 92 -6.84 9.05 4.76
C SER A 92 -8.15 9.49 4.14
N VAL A 93 -8.27 10.79 3.93
CA VAL A 93 -9.30 11.38 3.08
C VAL A 93 -8.71 11.60 1.70
N MET A 94 -9.47 11.24 0.67
CA MET A 94 -9.12 11.44 -0.73
C MET A 94 -9.96 12.57 -1.33
N LEU A 95 -9.34 13.46 -2.08
CA LEU A 95 -10.02 14.49 -2.88
C LEU A 95 -9.83 14.18 -4.36
N ASN A 96 -10.89 13.71 -5.01
CA ASN A 96 -10.88 13.40 -6.43
C ASN A 96 -10.87 14.71 -7.26
N LEU A 97 -9.85 14.88 -8.08
CA LEU A 97 -9.64 16.06 -8.92
C LEU A 97 -10.42 16.00 -10.24
N ALA A 98 -10.87 14.82 -10.64
CA ALA A 98 -11.70 14.62 -11.83
C ALA A 98 -12.74 13.51 -11.61
N SER A 99 -13.72 13.44 -12.51
CA SER A 99 -14.75 12.41 -12.57
C SER A 99 -14.55 11.47 -13.76
N GLY A 100 -15.04 10.23 -13.66
CA GLY A 100 -14.99 9.25 -14.74
C GLY A 100 -14.34 7.93 -14.32
N SER A 101 -13.85 7.16 -15.29
CA SER A 101 -13.16 5.88 -15.04
C SER A 101 -11.73 6.06 -14.52
N PHE A 102 -11.07 7.16 -14.89
CA PHE A 102 -9.77 7.56 -14.34
C PHE A 102 -9.96 8.80 -13.45
N ARG A 103 -9.58 8.71 -12.18
CA ARG A 103 -9.76 9.78 -11.19
C ARG A 103 -8.45 10.05 -10.47
N PRO A 104 -7.65 11.04 -10.90
CA PRO A 104 -6.55 11.53 -10.08
C PRO A 104 -7.11 12.11 -8.78
N TYR A 105 -6.38 11.94 -7.69
CA TYR A 105 -6.79 12.41 -6.36
C TYR A 105 -5.59 12.89 -5.57
N LEU A 106 -5.84 13.80 -4.64
CA LEU A 106 -4.95 14.09 -3.52
C LEU A 106 -5.39 13.25 -2.33
N LEU A 107 -4.48 12.84 -1.47
CA LEU A 107 -4.79 12.19 -0.21
C LEU A 107 -4.06 12.81 0.97
N GLY A 108 -4.64 12.69 2.15
CA GLY A 108 -3.94 13.02 3.38
C GLY A 108 -4.67 12.52 4.60
N GLY A 109 -3.93 12.30 5.68
CA GLY A 109 -4.50 11.87 6.93
C GLY A 109 -3.49 11.43 7.97
N PRO A 110 -3.99 10.93 9.12
CA PRO A 110 -3.15 10.38 10.17
C PRO A 110 -2.67 8.95 9.86
N GLY A 111 -1.49 8.63 10.40
CA GLY A 111 -0.94 7.29 10.45
C GLY A 111 -0.46 6.92 11.85
N TRP A 112 -0.67 5.66 12.23
CA TRP A 112 -0.22 5.04 13.46
C TRP A 112 0.85 4.00 13.09
N TYR A 113 2.07 4.18 13.57
CA TYR A 113 3.21 3.33 13.27
C TYR A 113 3.50 2.48 14.49
N TYR A 114 3.15 1.19 14.41
CA TYR A 114 3.43 0.21 15.45
C TYR A 114 4.77 -0.46 15.15
N ARG A 115 5.72 -0.33 16.07
CA ARG A 115 6.99 -1.08 16.03
C ARG A 115 7.04 -2.03 17.21
N SER A 116 7.15 -3.33 16.94
CA SER A 116 7.44 -4.36 17.95
C SER A 116 8.84 -4.91 17.71
N VAL A 117 9.61 -5.03 18.78
CA VAL A 117 10.94 -5.65 18.79
C VAL A 117 10.84 -6.94 19.59
N SER A 118 11.09 -8.07 18.93
CA SER A 118 11.10 -9.39 19.56
C SER A 118 12.53 -9.98 19.54
N PRO A 119 13.02 -10.59 20.64
CA PRO A 119 14.22 -11.41 20.63
C PRO A 119 14.01 -12.67 19.75
N ILE A 120 15.07 -13.17 19.12
CA ILE A 120 15.05 -14.37 18.27
C ILE A 120 15.21 -15.65 19.10
N ASP A 121 15.88 -15.59 20.27
CA ASP A 121 15.95 -16.68 21.25
C ASP A 121 15.09 -16.42 22.50
N ASP A 122 14.14 -17.32 22.79
CA ASP A 122 13.11 -17.22 23.83
C ASP A 122 13.64 -17.60 25.24
N SER A 123 14.96 -17.53 25.43
CA SER A 123 15.66 -18.15 26.55
C SER A 123 15.85 -17.24 27.77
N ASP A 124 15.60 -15.92 27.67
CA ASP A 124 15.99 -14.97 28.74
C ASP A 124 14.93 -13.94 29.18
N GLY A 125 13.64 -14.16 28.90
CA GLY A 125 12.55 -13.38 29.51
C GLY A 125 12.59 -11.86 29.21
N ILE A 126 13.18 -11.47 28.08
CA ILE A 126 13.30 -10.07 27.67
C ILE A 126 11.96 -9.57 27.14
N LEU A 127 11.44 -8.54 27.81
CA LEU A 127 10.13 -7.94 27.57
C LEU A 127 9.98 -7.43 26.12
N GLU A 128 8.89 -7.81 25.46
CA GLU A 128 8.45 -7.20 24.20
C GLU A 128 8.22 -5.69 24.41
N VAL A 129 9.07 -4.86 23.80
CA VAL A 129 8.91 -3.41 23.82
C VAL A 129 8.16 -2.99 22.55
N SER A 130 6.90 -2.60 22.72
CA SER A 130 6.10 -1.97 21.67
C SER A 130 6.22 -0.46 21.78
N THR A 131 6.60 0.18 20.68
CA THR A 131 6.57 1.65 20.56
C THR A 131 5.50 2.04 19.56
N HIS A 132 4.77 3.09 19.89
CA HIS A 132 3.70 3.63 19.08
C HIS A 132 4.02 5.07 18.70
N GLU A 133 4.11 5.35 17.40
CA GLU A 133 4.32 6.70 16.89
C GLU A 133 3.13 7.15 16.03
N PHE A 134 2.72 8.39 16.24
CA PHE A 134 1.68 9.04 15.45
C PHE A 134 2.30 10.03 14.48
N GLY A 135 1.86 9.99 13.22
CA GLY A 135 2.35 10.92 12.18
C GLY A 135 1.24 11.36 11.24
N TRP A 136 1.52 12.44 10.49
CA TRP A 136 0.67 12.91 9.39
C TRP A 136 1.32 12.57 8.06
N HIS A 137 0.50 12.30 7.05
CA HIS A 137 0.98 12.10 5.68
C HIS A 137 0.05 12.77 4.67
N GLY A 138 0.59 13.06 3.48
CA GLY A 138 -0.15 13.64 2.37
C GLY A 138 0.58 13.50 1.03
N GLY A 139 -0.17 13.53 -0.06
CA GLY A 139 0.33 13.38 -1.43
C GLY A 139 -0.72 13.60 -2.50
#